data_AF-A0A561BKZ6-F1
#
_entry.id   AF-A0A561BKZ6-F1
#
_cell.length_a   1.000
_cell.length_b   1.000
_cell.length_c   1.000
_cell.angle_alpha   90.00
_cell.angle_beta   90.00
_cell.angle_gamma   90.00
#
_symmetry.space_group_name_H-M   'P 1'
#
loop_
_entity.id
_entity.type
_entity.pdbx_description
1 polymer ?
#
loop_
_entity_poly.entity_id
_entity_poly.type
_entity_poly.pdbx_seq_one_letter_code
_entity_poly.pdbx_strand_id
1 'polypeptide(L)'
;MAGRRTALIVANDVYEHEGLGQLRAPAADARALAEVLGDPAIGGFDVHVVRNEAAHVIEGRIEDLFSDSRPDDVLLLHFSCHGLKSESGELFFAATNTRPNRLGSTAVPAEFVQRCLRMSRSRSVVLLLDCCYGGAFSKGVTVRAAGDAHVLDSFGGGRLGGGRGRAVITASSATEYAFEGDRLADDHTSPSVFTAALVDGLASGDADLDQDGWVSLNELYEYVFDRVREQNPQQTPSRDVEMQGELYLARRSHPVTDPAPLPAELLQMIDSPLATLRVGAVAELTGLLQGRNAGLRLAAKATLQRLTEDDSRSVAAAATAALTTVTPEPPAVPSAAPEAPAVAIAEAEAPSGRSAAPSGTASSGTASAEAAPSRTASSDQAPSGTASADLPESAAREQDSAEASADSEQAEPPGEPPGSEAWRRGWWGWSPRRRIASIVGAMVVVAAGVIAVVLLTNGDGRSSTGNSVAGEFSESGPWRVQLRGTNAVDGGCTFTVTDVETGAKTKEYQQVFEERTFQIAQSGTFRVDTSASVCAATHTSGSGQKALPFAQHPGTGDTEAFTLPNDKGALVEVTDFHSYGRCEFVLRDAADGRDLAFGTAQPANRVVRLAAQGSKQVYLGEFYGCDVTVKAG
;
A
#
# COMPACT_ATOMS: atom_id res chain seq x y z
N MET A 1 -10.22 29.56 -11.12
CA MET A 1 -11.24 29.26 -10.09
C MET A 1 -10.66 28.17 -9.22
N ALA A 2 -10.97 28.13 -7.92
CA ALA A 2 -10.66 26.93 -7.14
C ALA A 2 -11.40 25.74 -7.76
N GLY A 3 -10.75 24.57 -7.81
CA GLY A 3 -11.38 23.34 -8.27
C GLY A 3 -12.51 22.90 -7.33
N ARG A 4 -13.41 22.10 -7.86
CA ARG A 4 -14.43 21.43 -7.06
C ARG A 4 -13.79 20.32 -6.22
N ARG A 5 -14.41 20.01 -5.09
CA ARG A 5 -14.08 18.83 -4.29
C ARG A 5 -15.29 17.92 -4.37
N THR A 6 -15.13 16.72 -4.90
CA THR A 6 -16.25 15.76 -5.07
C THR A 6 -15.84 14.42 -4.51
N ALA A 7 -16.69 13.84 -3.67
CA ALA A 7 -16.50 12.55 -3.06
C ALA A 7 -17.61 11.60 -3.50
N LEU A 8 -17.25 10.36 -3.84
CA LEU A 8 -18.17 9.26 -4.07
C LEU A 8 -17.91 8.17 -3.04
N ILE A 9 -18.93 7.81 -2.27
CA ILE A 9 -18.86 6.75 -1.26
C ILE A 9 -19.75 5.60 -1.73
N VAL A 10 -19.13 4.46 -2.04
CA VAL A 10 -19.81 3.22 -2.41
C VAL A 10 -19.87 2.32 -1.17
N ALA A 11 -21.07 1.95 -0.72
CA ALA A 11 -21.27 1.18 0.49
C ALA A 11 -22.30 0.06 0.29
N ASN A 12 -21.85 -1.20 0.33
CA ASN A 12 -22.73 -2.35 0.12
C ASN A 12 -22.76 -3.24 1.36
N ASP A 13 -23.86 -3.14 2.12
CA ASP A 13 -24.17 -3.96 3.28
C ASP A 13 -25.02 -5.21 2.94
N VAL A 14 -25.79 -5.16 1.85
CA VAL A 14 -26.77 -6.20 1.46
C VAL A 14 -26.39 -6.83 0.11
N TYR A 15 -26.46 -8.16 0.05
CA TYR A 15 -26.14 -8.97 -1.12
C TYR A 15 -27.28 -9.95 -1.42
N GLU A 16 -27.61 -10.14 -2.71
CA GLU A 16 -28.64 -11.09 -3.19
C GLU A 16 -28.20 -12.56 -3.06
N HIS A 17 -26.89 -12.82 -3.11
CA HIS A 17 -26.32 -14.16 -3.15
C HIS A 17 -26.01 -14.65 -1.72
N GLU A 18 -26.65 -15.74 -1.27
CA GLU A 18 -26.53 -16.27 0.11
C GLU A 18 -25.09 -16.58 0.56
N GLY A 19 -24.19 -16.84 -0.38
CA GLY A 19 -22.76 -17.03 -0.11
C GLY A 19 -21.99 -15.75 0.30
N LEU A 20 -22.58 -14.57 0.09
CA LEU A 20 -22.06 -13.27 0.50
C LEU A 20 -22.70 -12.84 1.83
N GLY A 21 -21.93 -12.88 2.92
CA GLY A 21 -22.39 -12.44 4.23
C GLY A 21 -22.76 -10.95 4.23
N GLN A 22 -23.88 -10.60 4.87
CA GLN A 22 -24.27 -9.19 5.04
C GLN A 22 -23.31 -8.49 6.00
N LEU A 23 -22.87 -7.28 5.63
CA LEU A 23 -22.04 -6.43 6.48
C LEU A 23 -22.94 -5.48 7.25
N ARG A 24 -22.75 -5.27 8.56
CA ARG A 24 -23.62 -4.34 9.32
C ARG A 24 -23.11 -2.90 9.40
N ALA A 25 -21.81 -2.73 9.14
CA ALA A 25 -21.08 -1.47 9.26
C ALA A 25 -21.31 -0.45 8.12
N PRO A 26 -21.28 -0.84 6.81
CA PRO A 26 -21.10 0.12 5.72
C PRO A 26 -22.12 1.26 5.67
N ALA A 27 -23.38 1.02 6.07
CA ALA A 27 -24.42 2.04 6.06
C ALA A 27 -24.20 3.16 7.10
N ALA A 28 -23.74 2.82 8.30
CA ALA A 28 -23.45 3.79 9.35
C ALA A 28 -22.12 4.51 9.08
N ASP A 29 -21.10 3.74 8.66
CA ASP A 29 -19.76 4.23 8.38
C ASP A 29 -19.76 5.19 7.18
N ALA A 30 -20.47 4.85 6.09
CA ALA A 30 -20.63 5.73 4.93
C ALA A 30 -21.36 7.03 5.26
N ARG A 31 -22.36 6.97 6.16
CA ARG A 31 -23.07 8.17 6.63
C ARG A 31 -22.12 9.08 7.41
N ALA A 32 -21.40 8.53 8.40
CA ALA A 32 -20.50 9.31 9.23
C ALA A 32 -19.33 9.90 8.41
N LEU A 33 -18.80 9.13 7.45
CA LEU A 33 -17.80 9.62 6.50
C LEU A 33 -18.35 10.73 5.58
N ALA A 34 -19.59 10.61 5.12
CA ALA A 34 -20.24 11.66 4.33
C ALA A 34 -20.44 12.96 5.13
N GLU A 35 -20.78 12.87 6.42
CA GLU A 35 -20.94 14.03 7.30
C GLU A 35 -19.61 14.79 7.48
N VAL A 36 -18.49 14.12 7.79
CA VAL A 36 -17.18 14.79 7.97
C VAL A 36 -16.56 15.28 6.64
N LEU A 37 -16.74 14.55 5.54
CA LEU A 37 -16.26 15.00 4.23
C LEU A 37 -17.11 16.16 3.68
N GLY A 38 -18.42 16.17 3.95
CA GLY A 38 -19.33 17.22 3.49
C GLY A 38 -19.24 18.53 4.27
N ASP A 39 -18.87 18.49 5.57
CA ASP A 39 -18.80 19.69 6.42
C ASP A 39 -17.83 20.74 5.83
N PRO A 40 -18.29 21.97 5.49
CA PRO A 40 -17.44 23.04 4.96
C PRO A 40 -16.31 23.50 5.88
N ALA A 41 -16.38 23.21 7.18
CA ALA A 41 -15.34 23.48 8.16
C ALA A 41 -14.30 22.35 8.28
N ILE A 42 -14.59 21.15 7.76
CA ILE A 42 -13.69 19.98 7.75
C ILE A 42 -13.29 19.66 6.30
N GLY A 43 -14.08 18.86 5.59
CA GLY A 43 -13.79 18.41 4.23
C GLY A 43 -14.32 19.32 3.12
N GLY A 44 -15.53 19.87 3.23
CA GLY A 44 -16.14 20.69 2.19
C GLY A 44 -16.18 20.04 0.80
N PHE A 45 -16.39 18.72 0.74
CA PHE A 45 -16.66 17.97 -0.49
C PHE A 45 -18.16 18.00 -0.84
N ASP A 46 -18.47 18.00 -2.12
CA ASP A 46 -19.76 17.57 -2.64
C ASP A 46 -19.81 16.03 -2.59
N VAL A 47 -20.55 15.47 -1.63
CA VAL A 47 -20.54 14.03 -1.33
C VAL A 47 -21.75 13.32 -1.91
N HIS A 48 -21.49 12.31 -2.74
CA HIS A 48 -22.48 11.41 -3.32
C HIS A 48 -22.34 10.03 -2.68
N VAL A 49 -23.44 9.43 -2.21
CA VAL A 49 -23.44 8.10 -1.58
C VAL A 49 -24.23 7.13 -2.45
N VAL A 50 -23.61 6.01 -2.79
CA VAL A 50 -24.18 4.91 -3.59
C VAL A 50 -24.24 3.68 -2.69
N ARG A 51 -25.46 3.29 -2.28
CA ARG A 51 -25.66 2.23 -1.28
C ARG A 51 -26.53 1.09 -1.78
N ASN A 52 -26.05 -0.14 -1.60
CA ASN A 52 -26.73 -1.38 -2.00
C ASN A 52 -27.20 -1.40 -3.46
N GLU A 53 -26.35 -0.89 -4.33
CA GLU A 53 -26.64 -0.77 -5.76
C GLU A 53 -26.05 -1.93 -6.57
N ALA A 54 -26.61 -2.14 -7.75
CA ALA A 54 -26.09 -3.13 -8.70
C ALA A 54 -24.80 -2.64 -9.37
N ALA A 55 -23.93 -3.57 -9.80
CA ALA A 55 -22.59 -3.26 -10.31
C ALA A 55 -22.60 -2.18 -11.42
N HIS A 56 -23.53 -2.28 -12.38
CA HIS A 56 -23.65 -1.33 -13.48
C HIS A 56 -24.03 0.10 -13.05
N VAL A 57 -24.74 0.26 -11.92
CA VAL A 57 -25.08 1.59 -11.36
C VAL A 57 -23.85 2.19 -10.69
N ILE A 58 -23.09 1.37 -9.94
CA ILE A 58 -21.83 1.77 -9.31
C ILE A 58 -20.80 2.16 -10.37
N GLU A 59 -20.65 1.35 -11.44
CA GLU A 59 -19.76 1.64 -12.58
C GLU A 59 -20.13 2.96 -13.26
N GLY A 60 -21.42 3.20 -13.53
CA GLY A 60 -21.88 4.47 -14.10
C GLY A 60 -21.54 5.67 -13.22
N ARG A 61 -21.75 5.57 -11.89
CA ARG A 61 -21.41 6.64 -10.94
C ARG A 61 -19.92 6.92 -10.83
N ILE A 62 -19.09 5.88 -10.97
CA ILE A 62 -17.63 6.00 -11.02
C ILE A 62 -17.20 6.66 -12.33
N GLU A 63 -17.81 6.31 -13.46
CA GLU A 63 -17.54 6.96 -14.75
C GLU A 63 -17.96 8.44 -14.72
N ASP A 64 -19.15 8.77 -14.21
CA ASP A 64 -19.63 10.15 -13.96
C ASP A 64 -18.55 10.96 -13.19
N LEU A 65 -18.12 10.48 -12.02
CA LEU A 65 -17.15 11.13 -11.13
C LEU A 65 -15.84 11.49 -11.85
N PHE A 66 -15.30 10.54 -12.63
CA PHE A 66 -14.00 10.73 -13.27
C PHE A 66 -14.08 11.48 -14.61
N SER A 67 -15.15 11.31 -15.38
CA SER A 67 -15.34 11.94 -16.69
C SER A 67 -15.70 13.42 -16.62
N ASP A 68 -16.53 13.84 -15.66
CA ASP A 68 -16.95 15.25 -15.51
C ASP A 68 -15.89 16.16 -14.85
N SER A 69 -14.79 15.56 -14.39
CA SER A 69 -13.73 16.25 -13.65
C SER A 69 -12.92 17.27 -14.46
N ARG A 70 -12.37 18.26 -13.75
CA ARG A 70 -11.46 19.30 -14.28
C ARG A 70 -10.06 19.15 -13.67
N PRO A 71 -9.01 19.69 -14.32
CA PRO A 71 -7.63 19.52 -13.86
C PRO A 71 -7.32 19.94 -12.42
N ASP A 72 -8.03 20.93 -11.89
CA ASP A 72 -7.81 21.46 -10.54
C ASP A 72 -8.80 20.88 -9.51
N ASP A 73 -9.73 20.00 -9.91
CA ASP A 73 -10.71 19.38 -9.01
C ASP A 73 -10.04 18.28 -8.16
N VAL A 74 -10.45 18.15 -6.90
CA VAL A 74 -10.03 17.07 -5.99
C VAL A 74 -11.12 16.01 -5.93
N LEU A 75 -10.79 14.78 -6.33
CA LEU A 75 -11.72 13.65 -6.32
C LEU A 75 -11.37 12.68 -5.19
N LEU A 76 -12.39 12.20 -4.48
CA LEU A 76 -12.27 11.13 -3.49
C LEU A 76 -13.24 10.00 -3.85
N LEU A 77 -12.75 8.76 -3.88
CA LEU A 77 -13.58 7.56 -4.06
C LEU A 77 -13.35 6.60 -2.90
N HIS A 78 -14.40 6.32 -2.13
CA HIS A 78 -14.39 5.36 -1.03
C HIS A 78 -15.22 4.12 -1.39
N PHE A 79 -14.72 2.93 -1.05
CA PHE A 79 -15.44 1.66 -1.15
C PHE A 79 -15.49 0.98 0.21
N SER A 80 -16.69 0.67 0.72
CA SER A 80 -16.92 -0.24 1.85
C SER A 80 -17.84 -1.39 1.41
N CYS A 81 -17.23 -2.52 1.07
CA CYS A 81 -17.89 -3.71 0.52
C CYS A 81 -16.96 -4.93 0.60
N HIS A 82 -17.45 -6.12 0.25
CA HIS A 82 -16.57 -7.27 0.04
C HIS A 82 -15.64 -7.03 -1.16
N GLY A 83 -14.35 -7.30 -0.98
CA GLY A 83 -13.41 -7.46 -2.09
C GLY A 83 -13.28 -8.95 -2.43
N LEU A 84 -13.38 -9.29 -3.71
CA LEU A 84 -13.37 -10.67 -4.20
C LEU A 84 -12.26 -10.83 -5.25
N LYS A 85 -11.61 -12.00 -5.26
CA LYS A 85 -10.66 -12.37 -6.33
C LYS A 85 -11.26 -13.43 -7.24
N SER A 86 -10.99 -13.35 -8.53
CA SER A 86 -11.17 -14.46 -9.47
C SER A 86 -10.07 -15.52 -9.30
N GLU A 87 -10.25 -16.69 -9.93
CA GLU A 87 -9.21 -17.72 -10.07
C GLU A 87 -7.93 -17.19 -10.78
N SER A 88 -8.08 -16.22 -11.67
CA SER A 88 -7.00 -15.47 -12.33
C SER A 88 -6.30 -14.45 -11.43
N GLY A 89 -6.79 -14.25 -10.19
CA GLY A 89 -6.23 -13.30 -9.21
C GLY A 89 -6.66 -11.85 -9.38
N GLU A 90 -7.59 -11.57 -10.31
CA GLU A 90 -8.12 -10.22 -10.57
C GLU A 90 -9.07 -9.79 -9.45
N LEU A 91 -8.95 -8.53 -9.01
CA LEU A 91 -9.76 -7.96 -7.92
C LEU A 91 -11.09 -7.39 -8.43
N PHE A 92 -12.17 -7.67 -7.71
CA PHE A 92 -13.50 -7.14 -7.92
C PHE A 92 -14.08 -6.59 -6.61
N PHE A 93 -14.82 -5.49 -6.68
CA PHE A 93 -15.61 -4.95 -5.58
C PHE A 93 -17.05 -5.48 -5.69
N ALA A 94 -17.57 -6.08 -4.61
CA ALA A 94 -18.89 -6.69 -4.60
C ALA A 94 -20.01 -5.63 -4.61
N ALA A 95 -20.94 -5.81 -5.54
CA ALA A 95 -22.22 -5.12 -5.64
C ALA A 95 -23.34 -5.99 -5.07
N THR A 96 -24.52 -5.42 -4.83
CA THR A 96 -25.65 -6.17 -4.26
C THR A 96 -26.06 -7.37 -5.13
N ASN A 97 -25.94 -7.27 -6.45
CA ASN A 97 -26.25 -8.36 -7.39
C ASN A 97 -25.05 -9.32 -7.67
N THR A 98 -23.93 -9.22 -6.94
CA THR A 98 -22.73 -10.02 -7.19
C THR A 98 -22.95 -11.52 -6.97
N ARG A 99 -22.43 -12.32 -7.90
CA ARG A 99 -22.40 -13.78 -7.84
C ARG A 99 -20.94 -14.24 -7.89
N PRO A 100 -20.40 -14.93 -6.86
CA PRO A 100 -18.99 -15.34 -6.82
C PRO A 100 -18.53 -16.14 -8.05
N ASN A 101 -19.42 -16.94 -8.64
CA ASN A 101 -19.12 -17.72 -9.86
C ASN A 101 -19.25 -16.93 -11.18
N ARG A 102 -19.61 -15.63 -11.15
CA ARG A 102 -19.83 -14.76 -12.32
C ARG A 102 -19.37 -13.32 -12.07
N LEU A 103 -18.21 -13.13 -11.41
CA LEU A 103 -17.69 -11.81 -11.00
C LEU A 103 -17.69 -10.79 -12.15
N GLY A 104 -17.08 -11.10 -13.29
CA GLY A 104 -16.92 -10.19 -14.43
C GLY A 104 -18.21 -9.72 -15.12
N SER A 105 -19.40 -10.14 -14.66
CA SER A 105 -20.69 -9.59 -15.12
C SER A 105 -21.61 -9.15 -13.97
N THR A 106 -21.17 -9.25 -12.72
CA THR A 106 -22.01 -9.00 -11.52
C THR A 106 -21.30 -8.26 -10.39
N ALA A 107 -20.00 -8.02 -10.48
CA ALA A 107 -19.17 -7.24 -9.55
C ALA A 107 -18.38 -6.17 -10.33
N VAL A 108 -17.95 -5.11 -9.65
CA VAL A 108 -17.21 -4.00 -10.27
C VAL A 108 -15.72 -4.38 -10.38
N PRO A 109 -15.11 -4.47 -11.57
CA PRO A 109 -13.70 -4.82 -11.69
C PRO A 109 -12.79 -3.72 -11.17
N ALA A 110 -11.72 -4.05 -10.45
CA ALA A 110 -10.69 -3.07 -10.07
C ALA A 110 -10.04 -2.43 -11.31
N GLU A 111 -9.89 -3.19 -12.40
CA GLU A 111 -9.39 -2.72 -13.70
C GLU A 111 -10.28 -1.63 -14.31
N PHE A 112 -11.61 -1.72 -14.13
CA PHE A 112 -12.55 -0.68 -14.57
C PHE A 112 -12.27 0.64 -13.83
N VAL A 113 -12.11 0.58 -12.51
CA VAL A 113 -11.80 1.77 -11.69
C VAL A 113 -10.44 2.34 -12.09
N GLN A 114 -9.40 1.49 -12.23
CA GLN A 114 -8.08 1.91 -12.71
C GLN A 114 -8.11 2.56 -14.10
N ARG A 115 -8.96 2.07 -15.02
CA ARG A 115 -9.19 2.68 -16.33
C ARG A 115 -9.81 4.06 -16.18
N CYS A 116 -10.82 4.24 -15.33
CA CYS A 116 -11.43 5.55 -15.08
C CYS A 116 -10.43 6.53 -14.44
N LEU A 117 -9.62 6.10 -13.47
CA LEU A 117 -8.55 6.89 -12.86
C LEU A 117 -7.49 7.37 -13.85
N ARG A 118 -7.14 6.52 -14.82
CA ARG A 118 -6.19 6.82 -15.89
C ARG A 118 -6.75 7.83 -16.89
N MET A 119 -8.06 7.80 -17.13
CA MET A 119 -8.77 8.70 -18.05
C MET A 119 -9.23 10.01 -17.40
N SER A 120 -9.29 10.07 -16.06
CA SER A 120 -9.68 11.27 -15.32
C SER A 120 -8.80 12.47 -15.67
N ARG A 121 -9.44 13.64 -15.78
CA ARG A 121 -8.74 14.91 -16.04
C ARG A 121 -8.25 15.58 -14.77
N SER A 122 -8.86 15.26 -13.62
CA SER A 122 -8.39 15.71 -12.31
C SER A 122 -6.95 15.29 -12.11
N ARG A 123 -6.16 16.23 -11.58
CA ARG A 123 -4.78 15.98 -11.17
C ARG A 123 -4.67 15.57 -9.72
N SER A 124 -5.76 15.41 -8.96
CA SER A 124 -5.70 15.20 -7.51
C SER A 124 -6.77 14.20 -7.09
N VAL A 125 -6.42 12.90 -7.08
CA VAL A 125 -7.38 11.81 -6.86
C VAL A 125 -6.95 10.93 -5.70
N VAL A 126 -7.87 10.65 -4.77
CA VAL A 126 -7.65 9.78 -3.61
C VAL A 126 -8.66 8.65 -3.58
N LEU A 127 -8.16 7.42 -3.37
CA LEU A 127 -8.96 6.22 -3.20
C LEU A 127 -8.81 5.69 -1.78
N LEU A 128 -9.93 5.37 -1.15
CA LEU A 128 -9.99 4.80 0.19
C LEU A 128 -10.71 3.44 0.09
N LEU A 129 -9.96 2.35 0.20
CA LEU A 129 -10.47 0.99 0.02
C LEU A 129 -10.68 0.31 1.37
N ASP A 130 -11.89 0.47 1.91
CA ASP A 130 -12.42 -0.26 3.07
C ASP A 130 -12.99 -1.63 2.66
N CYS A 131 -12.18 -2.38 1.92
CA CYS A 131 -12.51 -3.72 1.48
C CYS A 131 -11.32 -4.66 1.68
N CYS A 132 -11.62 -5.92 1.90
CA CYS A 132 -10.63 -6.98 1.89
C CYS A 132 -9.92 -7.00 0.53
N TYR A 133 -8.63 -7.37 0.50
CA TYR A 133 -7.76 -7.26 -0.68
C TYR A 133 -7.51 -5.85 -1.26
N GLY A 134 -7.86 -4.75 -0.58
CA GLY A 134 -7.58 -3.39 -1.08
C GLY A 134 -6.13 -3.21 -1.56
N GLY A 135 -5.14 -3.76 -0.84
CA GLY A 135 -3.72 -3.73 -1.24
C GLY A 135 -3.34 -4.48 -2.54
N ALA A 136 -4.25 -5.25 -3.14
CA ALA A 136 -4.05 -5.83 -4.47
C ALA A 136 -4.32 -4.80 -5.60
N PHE A 137 -5.06 -3.73 -5.31
CA PHE A 137 -5.39 -2.67 -6.28
C PHE A 137 -4.14 -1.93 -6.78
N SER A 138 -3.20 -1.62 -5.88
CA SER A 138 -1.97 -0.88 -6.19
C SER A 138 -1.05 -1.59 -7.18
N LYS A 139 -1.12 -2.93 -7.29
CA LYS A 139 -0.26 -3.70 -8.21
C LYS A 139 -0.56 -3.49 -9.70
N GLY A 140 -1.68 -2.85 -10.05
CA GLY A 140 -2.08 -2.57 -11.44
C GLY A 140 -1.93 -1.12 -11.88
N VAL A 141 -1.59 -0.19 -10.98
CA VAL A 141 -1.50 1.24 -11.31
C VAL A 141 -0.13 1.55 -11.91
N THR A 142 -0.09 1.63 -13.24
CA THR A 142 0.99 2.35 -13.94
C THR A 142 0.36 3.25 -15.02
N VAL A 143 0.68 4.54 -14.97
CA VAL A 143 0.16 5.52 -15.95
C VAL A 143 1.32 6.33 -16.53
N ARG A 144 1.44 6.34 -17.86
CA ARG A 144 2.40 7.20 -18.57
C ARG A 144 2.08 8.67 -18.28
N ALA A 145 3.03 9.39 -17.71
CA ALA A 145 2.97 10.84 -17.58
C ALA A 145 2.83 11.49 -18.96
N ALA A 146 1.85 12.38 -19.10
CA ALA A 146 1.57 13.08 -20.35
C ALA A 146 1.82 14.59 -20.19
N GLY A 147 2.94 15.05 -20.77
CA GLY A 147 3.18 16.46 -21.12
C GLY A 147 3.88 17.31 -20.06
N ASP A 148 5.14 17.65 -20.35
CA ASP A 148 5.83 18.77 -19.71
C ASP A 148 5.06 20.08 -19.89
N ALA A 149 4.85 20.79 -18.78
CA ALA A 149 4.61 22.23 -18.78
C ALA A 149 5.04 22.81 -17.44
N HIS A 150 6.11 23.62 -17.44
CA HIS A 150 6.55 24.40 -16.27
C HIS A 150 5.39 25.18 -15.65
N VAL A 151 5.14 24.94 -14.35
CA VAL A 151 4.45 25.90 -13.47
C VAL A 151 5.14 25.88 -12.10
N LEU A 152 6.25 26.61 -11.99
CA LEU A 152 6.48 27.35 -10.74
C LEU A 152 5.43 28.46 -10.64
N ASP A 153 5.15 28.89 -9.40
CA ASP A 153 4.17 29.92 -9.03
C ASP A 153 2.70 29.65 -9.40
N SER A 154 1.97 29.06 -8.45
CA SER A 154 0.53 29.28 -8.25
C SER A 154 0.10 28.99 -6.80
N PHE A 155 0.69 29.69 -5.82
CA PHE A 155 0.02 29.86 -4.52
C PHE A 155 -1.12 30.88 -4.68
N GLY A 156 -2.38 30.44 -4.54
CA GLY A 156 -3.51 31.36 -4.64
C GLY A 156 -4.88 30.76 -4.31
N GLY A 157 -5.34 30.93 -3.07
CA GLY A 157 -6.79 30.97 -2.78
C GLY A 157 -7.47 29.66 -2.35
N GLY A 158 -6.83 28.86 -1.50
CA GLY A 158 -7.45 27.71 -0.82
C GLY A 158 -6.44 26.58 -0.62
N ARG A 159 -6.12 26.20 0.63
CA ARG A 159 -5.10 25.17 0.89
C ARG A 159 -5.57 23.74 0.58
N LEU A 160 -6.86 23.52 0.33
CA LEU A 160 -7.42 22.25 -0.11
C LEU A 160 -7.07 22.02 -1.60
N GLY A 161 -6.38 20.92 -1.92
CA GLY A 161 -6.02 20.58 -3.31
C GLY A 161 -4.65 21.07 -3.82
N GLY A 162 -3.65 21.21 -2.94
CA GLY A 162 -2.29 21.62 -3.33
C GLY A 162 -1.50 20.57 -4.13
N GLY A 163 -1.55 19.30 -3.69
CA GLY A 163 -0.82 18.19 -4.31
C GLY A 163 -1.46 17.68 -5.60
N ARG A 164 -0.62 17.26 -6.55
CA ARG A 164 -1.02 16.70 -7.85
C ARG A 164 -0.51 15.27 -8.00
N GLY A 165 -1.43 14.33 -8.18
CA GLY A 165 -1.17 12.93 -8.38
C GLY A 165 -2.34 12.04 -7.98
N ARG A 166 -2.02 10.78 -7.73
CA ARG A 166 -2.97 9.75 -7.28
C ARG A 166 -2.51 9.16 -5.95
N ALA A 167 -3.47 8.81 -5.10
CA ALA A 167 -3.21 8.07 -3.88
C ALA A 167 -4.25 6.97 -3.68
N VAL A 168 -3.82 5.82 -3.19
CA VAL A 168 -4.67 4.70 -2.78
C VAL A 168 -4.29 4.38 -1.34
N ILE A 169 -5.24 4.49 -0.42
CA ILE A 169 -5.12 4.01 0.97
C ILE A 169 -6.08 2.83 1.12
N THR A 170 -5.63 1.77 1.77
CA THR A 170 -6.36 0.51 1.90
C THR A 170 -6.47 0.09 3.35
N ALA A 171 -7.60 -0.49 3.73
CA ALA A 171 -7.89 -0.89 5.10
C ALA A 171 -7.07 -2.09 5.59
N SER A 172 -6.56 -2.93 4.68
CA SER A 172 -5.68 -4.05 5.04
C SER A 172 -4.66 -4.38 3.95
N SER A 173 -3.55 -4.97 4.39
CA SER A 173 -2.73 -5.88 3.58
C SER A 173 -3.58 -7.09 3.12
N ALA A 174 -3.12 -7.79 2.08
CA ALA A 174 -3.93 -8.75 1.34
C ALA A 174 -4.22 -10.07 2.11
N THR A 175 -5.16 -10.04 3.05
CA THR A 175 -5.77 -11.23 3.65
C THR A 175 -6.76 -11.88 2.69
N GLU A 176 -6.75 -13.22 2.64
CA GLU A 176 -7.47 -13.97 1.62
C GLU A 176 -8.83 -14.50 2.12
N TYR A 177 -9.90 -14.01 1.47
CA TYR A 177 -11.20 -14.67 1.46
C TYR A 177 -11.27 -15.63 0.27
N ALA A 178 -10.71 -16.83 0.45
CA ALA A 178 -10.96 -17.93 -0.48
C ALA A 178 -12.36 -18.50 -0.23
N PHE A 179 -13.14 -18.70 -1.30
CA PHE A 179 -14.40 -19.44 -1.22
C PHE A 179 -14.13 -20.95 -1.14
N GLU A 180 -14.10 -21.52 0.07
CA GLU A 180 -14.23 -22.97 0.26
C GLU A 180 -15.71 -23.35 0.38
N GLY A 181 -16.33 -23.72 -0.75
CA GLY A 181 -17.69 -24.26 -0.79
C GLY A 181 -18.80 -23.23 -0.55
N ASP A 182 -19.07 -22.39 -1.56
CA ASP A 182 -20.23 -21.48 -1.68
C ASP A 182 -20.52 -20.49 -0.54
N ARG A 183 -19.70 -20.42 0.52
CA ARG A 183 -19.91 -19.54 1.68
C ARG A 183 -18.62 -18.82 2.09
N LEU A 184 -18.72 -17.53 2.35
CA LEU A 184 -17.68 -16.77 3.07
C LEU A 184 -17.67 -17.15 4.56
N ALA A 185 -16.47 -17.32 5.11
CA ALA A 185 -16.24 -17.46 6.54
C ALA A 185 -15.88 -16.09 7.15
N ASP A 186 -16.89 -15.37 7.64
CA ASP A 186 -16.88 -14.61 8.91
C ASP A 186 -18.13 -13.71 9.04
N ASP A 187 -18.61 -13.53 10.27
CA ASP A 187 -19.71 -12.61 10.64
C ASP A 187 -19.12 -11.30 11.18
N HIS A 188 -18.83 -10.35 10.30
CA HIS A 188 -18.35 -9.02 10.67
C HIS A 188 -19.50 -8.14 11.18
N THR A 189 -19.90 -8.38 12.43
CA THR A 189 -21.00 -7.68 13.11
C THR A 189 -20.63 -6.27 13.62
N SER A 190 -19.37 -5.86 13.54
CA SER A 190 -18.82 -4.61 14.10
C SER A 190 -18.56 -3.54 13.02
N PRO A 191 -18.56 -2.22 13.37
CA PRO A 191 -18.12 -1.13 12.49
C PRO A 191 -16.73 -1.36 11.88
N SER A 192 -16.45 -0.79 10.70
CA SER A 192 -15.10 -0.84 10.13
C SER A 192 -14.16 -0.03 10.99
N VAL A 193 -13.14 -0.68 11.53
CA VAL A 193 -12.06 -0.03 12.30
C VAL A 193 -11.33 1.02 11.45
N PHE A 194 -11.23 0.81 10.13
CA PHE A 194 -10.59 1.74 9.20
C PHE A 194 -11.47 2.97 8.91
N THR A 195 -12.74 2.78 8.57
CA THR A 195 -13.64 3.91 8.30
C THR A 195 -13.98 4.67 9.58
N ALA A 196 -14.08 3.99 10.73
CA ALA A 196 -14.17 4.65 12.04
C ALA A 196 -12.94 5.50 12.35
N ALA A 197 -11.72 5.00 12.10
CA ALA A 197 -10.49 5.79 12.29
C ALA A 197 -10.43 7.02 11.36
N LEU A 198 -10.87 6.90 10.10
CA LEU A 198 -11.00 8.05 9.19
C LEU A 198 -11.97 9.10 9.73
N VAL A 199 -13.15 8.68 10.21
CA VAL A 199 -14.17 9.57 10.78
C VAL A 199 -13.67 10.23 12.07
N ASP A 200 -13.15 9.45 13.03
CA ASP A 200 -12.61 9.94 14.30
C ASP A 200 -11.59 11.06 14.08
N GLY A 201 -10.55 10.79 13.28
CA GLY A 201 -9.44 11.72 13.06
C GLY A 201 -9.82 13.00 12.31
N LEU A 202 -10.80 12.93 11.41
CA LEU A 202 -11.34 14.09 10.70
C LEU A 202 -12.33 14.90 11.57
N ALA A 203 -13.13 14.25 12.41
CA ALA A 203 -14.13 14.90 13.26
C ALA A 203 -13.51 15.61 14.48
N SER A 204 -12.60 14.94 15.19
CA SER A 204 -11.85 15.58 16.29
C SER A 204 -10.81 16.57 15.75
N GLY A 205 -10.24 16.24 14.60
CA GLY A 205 -9.10 16.91 14.02
C GLY A 205 -7.76 16.34 14.49
N ASP A 206 -7.72 15.22 15.22
CA ASP A 206 -6.47 14.62 15.71
C ASP A 206 -5.59 14.03 14.59
N ALA A 207 -6.10 13.97 13.35
CA ALA A 207 -5.31 13.69 12.16
C ALA A 207 -4.49 14.91 11.64
N ASP A 208 -4.59 16.08 12.26
CA ASP A 208 -3.66 17.21 12.12
C ASP A 208 -2.54 17.02 13.15
N LEU A 209 -1.46 16.37 12.70
CA LEU A 209 -0.35 15.85 13.52
C LEU A 209 0.76 16.88 13.67
N ASP A 210 1.01 17.71 12.65
CA ASP A 210 1.97 18.82 12.73
C ASP A 210 1.39 20.09 13.38
N GLN A 211 0.08 20.09 13.63
CA GLN A 211 -0.70 21.17 14.25
C GLN A 211 -0.72 22.47 13.44
N ASP A 212 -0.62 22.39 12.11
CA ASP A 212 -0.77 23.56 11.24
C ASP A 212 -2.24 23.96 10.98
N GLY A 213 -3.20 23.13 11.43
CA GLY A 213 -4.64 23.34 11.32
C GLY A 213 -5.26 22.69 10.09
N TRP A 214 -4.51 21.85 9.36
CA TRP A 214 -4.93 21.14 8.17
C TRP A 214 -4.62 19.66 8.32
N VAL A 215 -5.30 18.82 7.54
CA VAL A 215 -5.05 17.38 7.52
C VAL A 215 -4.54 17.02 6.13
N SER A 216 -3.24 16.77 6.01
CA SER A 216 -2.65 16.22 4.79
C SER A 216 -3.06 14.76 4.57
N LEU A 217 -2.92 14.29 3.33
CA LEU A 217 -3.05 12.87 3.00
C LEU A 217 -2.07 11.99 3.80
N ASN A 218 -0.87 12.50 4.09
CA ASN A 218 0.17 11.74 4.79
C ASN A 218 -0.19 11.58 6.26
N GLU A 219 -0.58 12.67 6.93
CA GLU A 219 -1.00 12.64 8.33
C GLU A 219 -2.28 11.83 8.52
N LEU A 220 -3.26 11.96 7.61
CA LEU A 220 -4.46 11.13 7.64
C LEU A 220 -4.12 9.64 7.55
N TYR A 221 -3.18 9.26 6.68
CA TYR A 221 -2.71 7.88 6.61
C TYR A 221 -2.01 7.46 7.91
N GLU A 222 -1.12 8.28 8.44
CA GLU A 222 -0.33 7.95 9.65
C GLU A 222 -1.22 7.80 10.88
N TYR A 223 -2.16 8.74 11.08
CA TYR A 223 -3.21 8.66 12.09
C TYR A 223 -4.05 7.38 11.94
N VAL A 224 -4.57 7.10 10.73
CA VAL A 224 -5.42 5.92 10.49
C VAL A 224 -4.63 4.62 10.66
N PHE A 225 -3.37 4.56 10.22
CA PHE A 225 -2.53 3.39 10.38
C PHE A 225 -2.33 3.05 11.87
N ASP A 226 -2.01 4.04 12.70
CA ASP A 226 -1.83 3.86 14.14
C ASP A 226 -3.16 3.48 14.82
N ARG A 227 -4.21 4.28 14.60
CA ARG A 227 -5.53 4.10 15.19
C ARG A 227 -6.18 2.76 14.83
N VAL A 228 -5.93 2.24 13.62
CA VAL A 228 -6.38 0.91 13.20
C VAL A 228 -5.56 -0.19 13.88
N ARG A 229 -4.22 -0.08 13.91
CA ARG A 229 -3.37 -1.12 14.50
C ARG A 229 -3.46 -1.21 16.02
N GLU A 230 -3.81 -0.12 16.70
CA GLU A 230 -4.14 -0.12 18.12
C GLU A 230 -5.42 -0.91 18.43
N GLN A 231 -6.46 -0.75 17.60
CA GLN A 231 -7.75 -1.42 17.77
C GLN A 231 -7.74 -2.87 17.26
N ASN A 232 -7.07 -3.11 16.14
CA ASN A 232 -6.96 -4.41 15.49
C ASN A 232 -5.53 -4.65 14.98
N PRO A 233 -4.64 -5.25 15.79
CA PRO A 233 -3.24 -5.49 15.41
C PRO A 233 -3.04 -6.43 14.20
N GLN A 234 -4.08 -7.16 13.78
CA GLN A 234 -4.06 -8.03 12.60
C GLN A 234 -4.39 -7.26 11.31
N GLN A 235 -5.01 -6.08 11.42
CA GLN A 235 -5.34 -5.21 10.31
C GLN A 235 -4.23 -4.17 10.14
N THR A 236 -3.51 -4.25 9.02
CA THR A 236 -2.43 -3.31 8.69
C THR A 236 -2.83 -2.51 7.45
N PRO A 237 -3.24 -1.24 7.57
CA PRO A 237 -3.50 -0.39 6.42
C PRO A 237 -2.25 -0.23 5.54
N SER A 238 -2.43 0.09 4.25
CA SER A 238 -1.31 0.40 3.36
C SER A 238 -1.62 1.56 2.42
N ARG A 239 -0.59 2.33 2.06
CA ARG A 239 -0.70 3.41 1.06
C ARG A 239 0.18 3.16 -0.16
N ASP A 240 -0.32 3.57 -1.31
CA ASP A 240 0.40 3.73 -2.56
C ASP A 240 0.12 5.15 -3.09
N VAL A 241 1.18 5.90 -3.43
CA VAL A 241 1.12 7.36 -3.61
C VAL A 241 2.01 7.80 -4.76
N GLU A 242 1.39 8.12 -5.90
CA GLU A 242 2.00 8.79 -7.05
C GLU A 242 1.69 10.30 -6.97
N MET A 243 2.22 11.03 -5.97
CA MET A 243 1.84 12.43 -5.67
C MET A 243 3.02 13.41 -5.67
N GLN A 244 2.86 14.54 -6.36
CA GLN A 244 3.77 15.70 -6.30
C GLN A 244 3.19 16.78 -5.38
N GLY A 245 3.95 17.16 -4.35
CA GLY A 245 3.51 18.13 -3.35
C GLY A 245 2.44 17.59 -2.41
N GLU A 246 2.03 18.43 -1.46
CA GLU A 246 1.17 18.01 -0.35
C GLU A 246 -0.32 18.22 -0.65
N LEU A 247 -1.10 17.13 -0.58
CA LEU A 247 -2.54 17.15 -0.78
C LEU A 247 -3.27 17.21 0.56
N TYR A 248 -3.78 18.39 0.93
CA TYR A 248 -4.66 18.54 2.09
C TYR A 248 -6.08 18.05 1.77
N LEU A 249 -6.57 17.14 2.63
CA LEU A 249 -7.89 16.56 2.54
C LEU A 249 -8.91 17.30 3.40
N ALA A 250 -8.54 17.75 4.60
CA ALA A 250 -9.45 18.47 5.49
C ALA A 250 -8.77 19.63 6.22
N ARG A 251 -9.58 20.34 7.01
CA ARG A 251 -9.18 21.33 8.01
C ARG A 251 -9.46 20.78 9.40
N ARG A 252 -8.69 21.21 10.39
CA ARG A 252 -9.07 21.06 11.80
C ARG A 252 -10.26 22.00 12.07
N SER A 253 -11.40 21.43 12.45
CA SER A 253 -12.63 22.17 12.80
C SER A 253 -12.52 22.94 14.13
N HIS A 254 -11.58 22.53 14.99
CA HIS A 254 -11.33 23.11 16.31
C HIS A 254 -10.02 23.91 16.32
N PRO A 255 -9.89 24.97 17.13
CA PRO A 255 -8.60 25.64 17.33
C PRO A 255 -7.55 24.69 17.91
N VAL A 256 -6.30 24.78 17.46
CA VAL A 256 -5.17 24.09 18.10
C VAL A 256 -4.98 24.66 19.52
N THR A 257 -5.15 23.81 20.53
CA THR A 257 -5.05 24.14 21.96
C THR A 257 -3.71 23.79 22.58
N ASP A 258 -2.99 22.84 21.98
CA ASP A 258 -1.74 22.31 22.49
C ASP A 258 -0.56 22.90 21.70
N PRO A 259 0.49 23.42 22.35
CA PRO A 259 1.62 24.00 21.64
C PRO A 259 2.49 22.93 20.98
N ALA A 260 2.81 23.11 19.69
CA ALA A 260 3.76 22.24 18.99
C ALA A 260 5.17 22.35 19.59
N PRO A 261 5.99 21.29 19.55
CA PRO A 261 7.37 21.35 20.02
C PRO A 261 8.18 22.36 19.19
N LEU A 262 8.89 23.27 19.86
CA LEU A 262 9.83 24.18 19.21
C LEU A 262 11.09 23.42 18.72
N PRO A 263 11.74 23.87 17.63
CA PRO A 263 13.01 23.29 17.17
C PRO A 263 14.07 23.23 18.28
N ALA A 264 14.86 22.16 18.29
CA ALA A 264 15.84 21.90 19.34
C ALA A 264 16.93 22.98 19.43
N GLU A 265 17.31 23.56 18.29
CA GLU A 265 18.24 24.68 18.16
C GLU A 265 17.68 25.94 18.82
N LEU A 266 16.38 26.20 18.61
CA LEU A 266 15.69 27.34 19.20
C LEU A 266 15.58 27.17 20.73
N LEU A 267 15.27 25.97 21.22
CA LEU A 267 15.28 25.65 22.65
C LEU A 267 16.68 25.87 23.27
N GLN A 268 17.75 25.42 22.62
CA GLN A 268 19.12 25.69 23.06
C GLN A 268 19.46 27.18 23.12
N MET A 269 18.94 27.99 22.19
CA MET A 269 19.11 29.45 22.21
C MET A 269 18.30 30.09 23.36
N ILE A 270 17.08 29.60 23.63
CA ILE A 270 16.20 30.06 24.73
C ILE A 270 16.82 29.77 26.10
N ASP A 271 17.37 28.58 26.30
CA ASP A 271 17.93 28.15 27.59
C ASP A 271 19.41 28.56 27.77
N SER A 272 19.96 29.33 26.82
CA SER A 272 21.35 29.76 26.86
C SER A 272 21.63 30.74 28.03
N PRO A 273 22.75 30.58 28.76
CA PRO A 273 23.18 31.59 29.73
C PRO A 273 23.59 32.92 29.06
N LEU A 274 23.84 32.92 27.74
CA LEU A 274 24.18 34.12 26.98
C LEU A 274 22.90 34.86 26.56
N ALA A 275 22.61 35.97 27.23
CA ALA A 275 21.45 36.81 26.91
C ALA A 275 21.39 37.28 25.44
N THR A 276 22.52 37.38 24.74
CA THR A 276 22.56 37.68 23.30
C THR A 276 21.97 36.57 22.44
N LEU A 277 22.14 35.29 22.82
CA LEU A 277 21.51 34.17 22.13
C LEU A 277 20.01 34.10 22.44
N ARG A 278 19.60 34.42 23.68
CA ARG A 278 18.18 34.55 24.04
C ARG A 278 17.48 35.69 23.30
N VAL A 279 18.15 36.83 23.07
CA VAL A 279 17.62 37.90 22.18
C VAL A 279 17.48 37.39 20.74
N GLY A 280 18.43 36.60 20.25
CA GLY A 280 18.30 35.91 18.95
C GLY A 280 17.08 34.99 18.90
N ALA A 281 16.83 34.21 19.96
CA ALA A 281 15.66 33.33 20.04
C ALA A 281 14.34 34.11 19.98
N VAL A 282 14.27 35.30 20.60
CA VAL A 282 13.07 36.17 20.51
C VAL A 282 12.76 36.56 19.05
N ALA A 283 13.77 36.77 18.20
CA ALA A 283 13.56 37.07 16.79
C ALA A 283 12.96 35.87 16.03
N GLU A 284 13.52 34.68 16.21
CA GLU A 284 12.99 33.44 15.62
C GLU A 284 11.57 33.12 16.10
N LEU A 285 11.32 33.25 17.41
CA LEU A 285 9.97 33.11 17.99
C LEU A 285 8.98 34.14 17.42
N THR A 286 9.43 35.36 17.10
CA THR A 286 8.58 36.36 16.44
C THR A 286 8.22 35.91 15.02
N GLY A 287 9.16 35.31 14.29
CA GLY A 287 8.91 34.70 12.99
C GLY A 287 7.88 33.56 13.06
N LEU A 288 8.01 32.65 14.03
CA LEU A 288 7.04 31.58 14.28
C LEU A 288 5.66 32.12 14.66
N LEU A 289 5.60 33.17 15.49
CA LEU A 289 4.35 33.80 15.92
C LEU A 289 3.60 34.51 14.76
N GLN A 290 4.32 34.91 13.71
CA GLN A 290 3.77 35.45 12.45
C GLN A 290 3.61 34.37 11.36
N GLY A 291 3.99 33.12 11.65
CA GLY A 291 3.93 31.98 10.75
C GLY A 291 2.51 31.50 10.47
N ARG A 292 2.39 30.35 9.78
CA ARG A 292 1.09 29.76 9.42
C ARG A 292 0.70 28.53 10.24
N ASN A 293 1.66 27.81 10.81
CA ASN A 293 1.39 26.65 11.66
C ASN A 293 0.85 27.12 13.03
N ALA A 294 -0.31 26.60 13.43
CA ALA A 294 -1.05 27.08 14.59
C ALA A 294 -0.40 26.64 15.92
N GLY A 295 0.09 25.41 16.00
CA GLY A 295 0.81 24.88 17.17
C GLY A 295 2.11 25.64 17.43
N LEU A 296 2.91 25.94 16.39
CA LEU A 296 4.15 26.72 16.50
C LEU A 296 3.86 28.19 16.86
N ARG A 297 2.80 28.79 16.32
CA ARG A 297 2.33 30.12 16.77
C ARG A 297 1.99 30.12 18.26
N LEU A 298 1.30 29.09 18.75
CA LEU A 298 0.92 28.96 20.15
C LEU A 298 2.14 28.76 21.06
N ALA A 299 3.07 27.90 20.66
CA ALA A 299 4.34 27.66 21.38
C ALA A 299 5.22 28.91 21.42
N ALA A 300 5.30 29.63 20.30
CA ALA A 300 6.01 30.91 20.22
C ALA A 300 5.40 31.96 21.13
N LYS A 301 4.07 32.10 21.13
CA LYS A 301 3.34 33.04 22.01
C LYS A 301 3.59 32.74 23.49
N ALA A 302 3.42 31.48 23.91
CA ALA A 302 3.63 31.06 25.29
C ALA A 302 5.08 31.26 25.75
N THR A 303 6.05 30.97 24.87
CA THR A 303 7.48 31.15 25.16
C THR A 303 7.87 32.63 25.24
N LEU A 304 7.37 33.46 24.34
CA LEU A 304 7.56 34.91 24.40
C LEU A 304 6.93 35.52 25.66
N GLN A 305 5.77 35.03 26.09
CA GLN A 305 5.15 35.44 27.37
C GLN A 305 6.08 35.12 28.55
N ARG A 306 6.62 33.90 28.63
CA ARG A 306 7.62 33.53 29.65
C ARG A 306 8.88 34.41 29.59
N LEU A 307 9.37 34.72 28.39
CA LEU A 307 10.55 35.56 28.21
C LEU A 307 10.35 37.04 28.56
N THR A 308 9.11 37.51 28.81
CA THR A 308 8.89 38.86 29.39
C THR A 308 9.38 38.98 30.83
N GLU A 309 9.59 37.85 31.53
CA GLU A 309 10.09 37.78 32.90
C GLU A 309 11.59 37.37 32.96
N ASP A 310 12.30 37.39 31.83
CA ASP A 310 13.72 37.01 31.72
C ASP A 310 14.64 37.92 32.57
N ASP A 311 15.71 37.33 33.14
CA ASP A 311 16.65 38.05 34.01
C ASP A 311 17.43 39.16 33.28
N SER A 312 17.57 39.03 31.95
CA SER A 312 18.09 40.08 31.09
C SER A 312 16.99 41.03 30.63
N ARG A 313 17.11 42.28 31.07
CA ARG A 313 16.27 43.40 30.59
C ARG A 313 16.24 43.55 29.07
N SER A 314 17.26 43.11 28.32
CA SER A 314 17.24 43.15 26.85
C SER A 314 16.35 42.08 26.24
N VAL A 315 16.29 40.89 26.85
CA VAL A 315 15.44 39.77 26.40
C VAL A 315 13.98 40.09 26.76
N ALA A 316 13.73 40.49 28.01
CA ALA A 316 12.39 40.89 28.47
C ALA A 316 11.78 42.03 27.65
N ALA A 317 12.56 43.06 27.32
CA ALA A 317 12.11 44.14 26.45
C ALA A 317 11.82 43.68 25.01
N ALA A 318 12.68 42.82 24.44
CA ALA A 318 12.48 42.28 23.10
C ALA A 318 11.23 41.38 23.03
N ALA A 319 11.01 40.52 24.02
CA ALA A 319 9.85 39.64 24.08
C ALA A 319 8.53 40.43 24.25
N THR A 320 8.56 41.50 25.06
CA THR A 320 7.42 42.43 25.22
C THR A 320 7.10 43.16 23.90
N ALA A 321 8.13 43.56 23.14
CA ALA A 321 7.95 44.16 21.82
C ALA A 321 7.39 43.15 20.78
N ALA A 322 7.87 41.91 20.79
CA ALA A 322 7.34 40.84 19.94
C ALA A 322 5.84 40.61 20.17
N LEU A 323 5.40 40.52 21.44
CA LEU A 323 3.99 40.29 21.78
C LEU A 323 3.07 41.48 21.44
N THR A 324 3.60 42.71 21.39
CA THR A 324 2.81 43.92 21.08
C THR A 324 2.75 44.23 19.58
N THR A 325 3.59 43.62 18.74
CA THR A 325 3.53 43.78 17.27
C THR A 325 2.52 42.85 16.60
N VAL A 326 1.94 41.89 17.33
CA VAL A 326 0.94 40.96 16.80
C VAL A 326 -0.46 41.58 16.91
N THR A 327 -1.01 41.98 15.76
CA THR A 327 -2.43 42.31 15.62
C THR A 327 -3.27 41.09 16.00
N PRO A 328 -4.35 41.23 16.79
CA PRO A 328 -5.23 40.10 17.07
C PRO A 328 -5.81 39.54 15.76
N GLU A 329 -5.76 38.21 15.65
CA GLU A 329 -6.38 37.46 14.57
C GLU A 329 -7.88 37.82 14.51
N PRO A 330 -8.45 38.10 13.31
CA PRO A 330 -9.88 38.36 13.20
C PRO A 330 -10.64 37.18 13.79
N PRO A 331 -11.72 37.40 14.58
CA PRO A 331 -12.54 36.30 15.02
C PRO A 331 -13.00 35.52 13.78
N ALA A 332 -12.89 34.20 13.84
CA ALA A 332 -13.37 33.33 12.77
C ALA A 332 -14.79 33.76 12.42
N VAL A 333 -14.99 34.26 11.19
CA VAL A 333 -16.31 34.72 10.75
C VAL A 333 -17.21 33.50 10.87
N PRO A 334 -18.27 33.53 11.70
CA PRO A 334 -19.20 32.42 11.75
C PRO A 334 -19.74 32.27 10.34
N SER A 335 -19.40 31.14 9.70
CA SER A 335 -19.84 30.85 8.35
C SER A 335 -21.36 30.84 8.38
N ALA A 336 -21.97 31.90 7.86
CA ALA A 336 -23.40 31.94 7.67
C ALA A 336 -23.71 30.85 6.66
N ALA A 337 -24.20 29.71 7.17
CA ALA A 337 -24.39 28.51 6.40
C ALA A 337 -25.19 28.86 5.13
N PRO A 338 -24.62 28.65 3.93
CA PRO A 338 -25.47 28.30 2.80
C PRO A 338 -26.25 27.07 3.25
N GLU A 339 -27.56 27.04 3.00
CA GLU A 339 -28.35 25.83 3.28
C GLU A 339 -27.63 24.63 2.64
N ALA A 340 -27.25 23.66 3.46
CA ALA A 340 -26.50 22.51 2.99
C ALA A 340 -27.32 21.84 1.87
N PRO A 341 -26.72 21.52 0.71
CA PRO A 341 -27.39 20.66 -0.25
C PRO A 341 -27.73 19.37 0.50
N ALA A 342 -29.02 19.04 0.57
CA ALA A 342 -29.46 17.85 1.29
C ALA A 342 -28.71 16.64 0.71
N VAL A 343 -28.00 15.90 1.56
CA VAL A 343 -27.31 14.67 1.16
C VAL A 343 -28.33 13.76 0.50
N ALA A 344 -28.21 13.60 -0.82
CA ALA A 344 -29.17 12.88 -1.63
C ALA A 344 -28.97 11.38 -1.45
N ILE A 345 -29.40 10.85 -0.31
CA ILE A 345 -29.46 9.43 -0.05
C ILE A 345 -30.56 8.86 -0.95
N ALA A 346 -30.15 8.21 -2.04
CA ALA A 346 -31.06 7.40 -2.84
C ALA A 346 -31.39 6.11 -2.07
N GLU A 347 -32.45 6.14 -1.26
CA GLU A 347 -32.98 4.94 -0.63
C GLU A 347 -33.80 4.14 -1.65
N ALA A 348 -33.37 2.90 -1.94
CA ALA A 348 -34.17 1.96 -2.72
C ALA A 348 -35.35 1.44 -1.87
N GLU A 349 -36.58 1.80 -2.24
CA GLU A 349 -37.78 1.25 -1.60
C GLU A 349 -37.88 -0.27 -1.84
N ALA A 350 -37.88 -1.04 -0.76
CA ALA A 350 -38.12 -2.48 -0.83
C ALA A 350 -39.57 -2.79 -1.27
N PRO A 351 -39.80 -3.81 -2.13
CA PRO A 351 -41.13 -4.11 -2.63
C PRO A 351 -42.04 -4.66 -1.52
N SER A 352 -42.96 -3.81 -1.03
CA SER A 352 -43.91 -4.17 0.02
C SER A 352 -45.03 -5.08 -0.51
N GLY A 353 -44.78 -6.38 -0.51
CA GLY A 353 -45.80 -7.40 -0.77
C GLY A 353 -46.90 -7.40 0.29
N ARG A 354 -47.99 -6.66 0.06
CA ARG A 354 -49.23 -6.75 0.85
C ARG A 354 -50.39 -7.30 0.02
N SER A 355 -50.73 -8.56 0.34
CA SER A 355 -52.01 -9.16 -0.04
C SER A 355 -53.16 -8.32 0.51
N ALA A 356 -54.08 -7.89 -0.36
CA ALA A 356 -55.32 -7.22 0.00
C ALA A 356 -56.48 -7.94 -0.68
N ALA A 357 -57.23 -8.73 0.09
CA ALA A 357 -58.49 -9.30 -0.36
C ALA A 357 -59.58 -8.20 -0.39
N PRO A 358 -60.38 -8.08 -1.46
CA PRO A 358 -61.54 -7.19 -1.46
C PRO A 358 -62.72 -7.83 -0.74
N SER A 359 -63.41 -7.07 0.11
CA SER A 359 -64.67 -7.47 0.75
C SER A 359 -65.69 -6.33 0.63
N GLY A 360 -66.91 -6.68 0.22
CA GLY A 360 -68.03 -5.75 0.05
C GLY A 360 -68.36 -5.46 -1.42
N THR A 361 -69.61 -5.43 -1.86
CA THR A 361 -70.86 -5.75 -1.14
C THR A 361 -71.95 -6.13 -2.15
N ALA A 362 -72.99 -6.82 -1.69
CA ALA A 362 -74.03 -7.35 -2.57
C ALA A 362 -74.89 -6.27 -3.26
N SER A 363 -75.29 -6.54 -4.51
CA SER A 363 -76.49 -5.99 -5.12
C SER A 363 -77.19 -7.09 -5.91
N SER A 364 -78.49 -7.27 -5.67
CA SER A 364 -79.34 -8.30 -6.28
C SER A 364 -80.00 -7.79 -7.57
N GLY A 365 -80.17 -8.66 -8.58
CA GLY A 365 -80.73 -8.22 -9.87
C GLY A 365 -80.95 -9.30 -10.94
N THR A 366 -81.75 -10.31 -10.64
CA THR A 366 -82.64 -11.08 -11.56
C THR A 366 -82.20 -11.43 -13.00
N ALA A 367 -82.16 -12.76 -13.24
CA ALA A 367 -82.74 -13.49 -14.38
C ALA A 367 -82.27 -13.25 -15.83
N SER A 368 -81.70 -14.28 -16.46
CA SER A 368 -82.46 -15.24 -17.31
C SER A 368 -81.57 -16.38 -17.83
N ALA A 369 -82.19 -17.47 -18.30
CA ALA A 369 -81.51 -18.69 -18.76
C ALA A 369 -81.77 -18.96 -20.24
N GLU A 370 -80.81 -19.63 -20.91
CA GLU A 370 -80.88 -20.47 -22.12
C GLU A 370 -79.41 -20.71 -22.55
N ALA A 371 -78.95 -21.78 -23.20
CA ALA A 371 -79.37 -23.15 -23.47
C ALA A 371 -78.16 -23.81 -24.21
N ALA A 372 -77.98 -25.12 -24.11
CA ALA A 372 -76.95 -25.89 -24.85
C ALA A 372 -77.52 -26.38 -26.22
N PRO A 373 -76.89 -27.26 -27.06
CA PRO A 373 -75.63 -28.01 -26.88
C PRO A 373 -74.73 -28.32 -28.13
N SER A 374 -73.56 -28.92 -27.85
CA SER A 374 -72.84 -30.03 -28.52
C SER A 374 -72.48 -30.10 -30.04
N ARG A 375 -71.22 -30.53 -30.30
CA ARG A 375 -70.73 -31.62 -31.21
C ARG A 375 -69.17 -31.64 -31.19
N THR A 376 -68.47 -32.68 -30.68
CA THR A 376 -67.98 -33.93 -31.34
C THR A 376 -67.01 -33.74 -32.53
N ALA A 377 -65.91 -34.49 -32.74
CA ALA A 377 -65.20 -35.55 -31.97
C ALA A 377 -63.86 -35.97 -32.69
N SER A 378 -63.16 -36.99 -32.13
CA SER A 378 -61.94 -37.72 -32.62
C SER A 378 -60.58 -37.01 -32.52
N SER A 379 -59.53 -37.54 -31.87
CA SER A 379 -58.87 -38.89 -31.88
C SER A 379 -57.98 -39.10 -33.13
N ASP A 380 -56.84 -39.80 -33.17
CA ASP A 380 -56.13 -40.81 -32.35
C ASP A 380 -54.58 -40.62 -32.55
N GLN A 381 -53.58 -41.27 -31.92
CA GLN A 381 -53.45 -42.33 -30.89
C GLN A 381 -52.05 -42.26 -30.20
N ALA A 382 -51.76 -43.18 -29.25
CA ALA A 382 -50.41 -43.66 -28.89
C ALA A 382 -50.25 -45.14 -29.32
N PRO A 383 -49.07 -45.77 -29.19
CA PRO A 383 -48.97 -46.77 -28.11
C PRO A 383 -47.59 -46.96 -27.46
N SER A 384 -47.61 -47.58 -26.28
CA SER A 384 -46.48 -48.11 -25.51
C SER A 384 -46.08 -49.54 -25.92
N GLY A 385 -44.83 -49.93 -25.67
CA GLY A 385 -44.35 -51.32 -25.79
C GLY A 385 -43.37 -51.70 -24.67
N THR A 386 -43.55 -52.89 -24.09
CA THR A 386 -42.82 -53.42 -22.92
C THR A 386 -41.83 -54.53 -23.27
N ALA A 387 -40.71 -54.63 -22.55
CA ALA A 387 -39.95 -55.89 -22.38
C ALA A 387 -39.12 -55.87 -21.08
N SER A 388 -38.93 -57.05 -20.48
CA SER A 388 -38.20 -57.31 -19.22
C SER A 388 -37.00 -58.25 -19.45
N ALA A 389 -36.35 -58.70 -18.36
CA ALA A 389 -35.23 -59.66 -18.26
C ALA A 389 -33.81 -59.07 -18.53
N ASP A 390 -32.73 -59.49 -17.85
CA ASP A 390 -32.59 -60.33 -16.64
C ASP A 390 -31.23 -60.04 -15.94
N LEU A 391 -31.12 -60.40 -14.65
CA LEU A 391 -29.85 -60.48 -13.88
C LEU A 391 -29.23 -61.90 -14.05
N PRO A 392 -27.91 -62.13 -13.85
CA PRO A 392 -27.42 -62.36 -12.49
C PRO A 392 -25.97 -61.95 -12.15
N GLU A 393 -25.79 -61.87 -10.84
CA GLU A 393 -24.54 -61.84 -10.06
C GLU A 393 -23.91 -63.25 -9.96
N SER A 394 -22.57 -63.34 -9.86
CA SER A 394 -21.90 -64.57 -9.36
C SER A 394 -20.55 -64.25 -8.69
N ALA A 395 -20.35 -64.79 -7.49
CA ALA A 395 -19.15 -64.61 -6.66
C ALA A 395 -18.37 -65.93 -6.46
N ALA A 396 -17.37 -65.88 -5.56
CA ALA A 396 -16.39 -66.93 -5.14
C ALA A 396 -15.18 -67.10 -6.08
N ARG A 397 -13.91 -66.96 -5.63
CA ARG A 397 -13.12 -67.62 -4.54
C ARG A 397 -12.81 -69.09 -4.79
N GLU A 398 -11.52 -69.41 -4.92
CA GLU A 398 -10.70 -70.30 -4.05
C GLU A 398 -9.27 -70.42 -4.66
N GLN A 399 -8.20 -70.30 -3.83
CA GLN A 399 -7.18 -71.35 -3.51
C GLN A 399 -6.19 -71.69 -4.65
N ASP A 400 -4.93 -72.08 -4.43
CA ASP A 400 -3.98 -72.05 -3.28
C ASP A 400 -2.58 -72.46 -3.84
N SER A 401 -1.55 -72.52 -2.98
CA SER A 401 -0.30 -73.29 -3.13
C SER A 401 0.85 -72.75 -4.01
N ALA A 402 2.01 -72.73 -3.34
CA ALA A 402 3.37 -72.45 -3.80
C ALA A 402 3.95 -73.47 -4.80
N GLU A 403 5.05 -73.13 -5.48
CA GLU A 403 6.39 -73.68 -5.16
C GLU A 403 7.55 -72.98 -5.90
N ALA A 404 8.78 -73.32 -5.49
CA ALA A 404 10.02 -72.59 -5.73
C ALA A 404 10.70 -72.79 -7.10
N SER A 405 11.53 -71.82 -7.50
CA SER A 405 12.95 -72.06 -7.85
C SER A 405 13.75 -70.74 -7.79
N ALA A 406 15.03 -70.82 -7.46
CA ALA A 406 15.91 -69.67 -7.17
C ALA A 406 17.27 -69.79 -7.90
N ASP A 407 18.18 -68.86 -7.58
CA ASP A 407 19.56 -68.69 -8.08
C ASP A 407 19.71 -68.19 -9.53
N SER A 408 20.63 -67.27 -9.87
CA SER A 408 21.76 -66.67 -9.13
C SER A 408 22.02 -65.20 -9.59
N GLU A 409 22.87 -64.33 -9.02
CA GLU A 409 24.00 -64.48 -8.07
C GLU A 409 24.29 -63.12 -7.33
N GLN A 410 24.38 -63.14 -5.99
CA GLN A 410 25.42 -62.58 -5.06
C GLN A 410 26.15 -61.24 -5.35
N ALA A 411 26.62 -60.40 -4.39
CA ALA A 411 26.57 -60.26 -2.90
C ALA A 411 27.14 -58.83 -2.55
N GLU A 412 26.68 -58.02 -1.57
CA GLU A 412 26.71 -58.10 -0.07
C GLU A 412 28.11 -57.82 0.61
N PRO A 413 28.23 -57.36 1.90
CA PRO A 413 27.76 -56.07 2.45
C PRO A 413 28.78 -55.26 3.37
N PRO A 414 28.64 -55.00 4.70
CA PRO A 414 28.35 -53.67 5.28
C PRO A 414 29.28 -53.22 6.47
N GLY A 415 28.94 -52.11 7.18
CA GLY A 415 29.19 -52.01 8.64
C GLY A 415 29.64 -50.67 9.26
N GLU A 416 28.81 -50.12 10.16
CA GLU A 416 29.10 -49.13 11.23
C GLU A 416 28.90 -49.86 12.61
N PRO A 417 29.00 -49.27 13.85
CA PRO A 417 29.56 -48.01 14.40
C PRO A 417 30.47 -48.34 15.66
N PRO A 418 30.50 -47.65 16.84
CA PRO A 418 30.25 -46.24 17.23
C PRO A 418 31.37 -45.59 18.14
N GLY A 419 31.26 -44.26 18.39
CA GLY A 419 31.40 -43.74 19.78
C GLY A 419 32.52 -42.75 20.19
N SER A 420 32.09 -41.55 20.60
CA SER A 420 32.59 -40.71 21.72
C SER A 420 33.77 -39.70 21.54
N GLU A 421 33.61 -38.58 22.28
CA GLU A 421 34.56 -37.52 22.69
C GLU A 421 35.30 -36.72 21.57
N ALA A 422 35.50 -35.39 21.56
CA ALA A 422 35.29 -34.19 22.40
C ALA A 422 36.60 -33.35 22.41
N TRP A 423 36.45 -32.02 22.29
CA TRP A 423 37.44 -30.97 22.62
C TRP A 423 38.72 -30.70 21.76
N ARG A 424 38.77 -29.44 21.27
CA ARG A 424 39.89 -28.45 21.25
C ARG A 424 40.93 -28.42 20.11
N ARG A 425 41.05 -27.20 19.56
CA ARG A 425 42.27 -26.39 19.23
C ARG A 425 43.45 -27.14 18.56
N GLY A 426 44.02 -26.72 17.43
CA GLY A 426 43.97 -25.42 16.75
C GLY A 426 45.39 -24.96 16.34
N TRP A 427 45.47 -24.00 15.41
CA TRP A 427 46.66 -23.23 14.98
C TRP A 427 47.72 -23.85 14.05
N TRP A 428 48.00 -23.10 12.97
CA TRP A 428 49.27 -22.93 12.21
C TRP A 428 49.86 -24.18 11.51
N GLY A 429 50.40 -24.11 10.29
CA GLY A 429 50.54 -23.00 9.35
C GLY A 429 51.42 -23.38 8.14
N TRP A 430 51.73 -22.38 7.31
CA TRP A 430 52.78 -22.38 6.25
C TRP A 430 52.60 -23.28 5.00
N SER A 431 52.38 -22.61 3.87
CA SER A 431 52.91 -23.01 2.54
C SER A 431 54.45 -23.05 2.56
N PRO A 432 55.15 -23.72 1.60
CA PRO A 432 55.31 -23.10 0.28
C PRO A 432 55.55 -24.02 -0.94
N ARG A 433 55.23 -23.50 -2.14
CA ARG A 433 56.03 -23.47 -3.42
C ARG A 433 56.83 -24.74 -3.82
N ARG A 434 56.96 -25.14 -5.10
CA ARG A 434 57.41 -24.30 -6.23
C ARG A 434 57.52 -25.09 -7.57
N ARG A 435 57.14 -24.47 -8.70
CA ARG A 435 57.69 -24.55 -10.09
C ARG A 435 57.88 -25.90 -10.82
N ILE A 436 57.50 -25.88 -12.11
CA ILE A 436 58.23 -26.23 -13.37
C ILE A 436 57.14 -26.58 -14.42
N ALA A 437 57.18 -26.33 -15.73
CA ALA A 437 57.68 -25.30 -16.66
C ALA A 437 57.38 -25.84 -18.08
N SER A 438 56.98 -24.96 -19.02
CA SER A 438 57.18 -25.08 -20.49
C SER A 438 56.54 -26.24 -21.31
N ILE A 439 55.79 -25.89 -22.38
CA ILE A 439 56.19 -26.06 -23.81
C ILE A 439 55.10 -25.46 -24.75
N VAL A 440 55.42 -25.30 -26.04
CA VAL A 440 54.85 -24.33 -27.02
C VAL A 440 54.19 -25.03 -28.23
N GLY A 441 53.19 -24.36 -28.84
CA GLY A 441 52.77 -24.55 -30.25
C GLY A 441 51.43 -25.29 -30.46
N ALA A 442 50.63 -25.02 -31.50
CA ALA A 442 50.80 -24.10 -32.64
C ALA A 442 49.43 -23.62 -33.21
N MET A 443 49.46 -22.68 -34.17
CA MET A 443 48.29 -22.01 -34.77
C MET A 443 47.56 -22.85 -35.84
N VAL A 444 46.26 -22.57 -36.04
CA VAL A 444 45.66 -22.43 -37.39
C VAL A 444 44.70 -21.23 -37.38
N VAL A 445 44.67 -20.46 -38.47
CA VAL A 445 43.91 -19.21 -38.62
C VAL A 445 42.74 -19.40 -39.59
N VAL A 446 41.56 -18.88 -39.25
CA VAL A 446 40.59 -18.33 -40.21
C VAL A 446 40.09 -17.00 -39.63
N ALA A 447 40.09 -15.94 -40.44
CA ALA A 447 39.86 -14.57 -39.99
C ALA A 447 38.49 -14.02 -40.43
N ALA A 448 37.83 -13.26 -39.55
CA ALA A 448 36.82 -12.27 -39.91
C ALA A 448 36.86 -11.12 -38.88
N GLY A 449 37.12 -9.90 -39.38
CA GLY A 449 37.53 -8.70 -38.64
C GLY A 449 36.77 -8.35 -37.35
N VAL A 450 37.56 -8.15 -36.28
CA VAL A 450 37.27 -7.21 -35.19
C VAL A 450 38.38 -6.16 -35.19
N ILE A 451 38.03 -4.87 -35.28
CA ILE A 451 38.99 -3.79 -35.04
C ILE A 451 39.03 -3.54 -33.53
N ALA A 452 40.10 -3.99 -32.88
CA ALA A 452 40.40 -3.68 -31.50
C ALA A 452 41.40 -2.52 -31.42
N VAL A 453 41.09 -1.49 -30.64
CA VAL A 453 42.10 -0.51 -30.18
C VAL A 453 42.79 -1.11 -28.95
N VAL A 454 44.12 -1.26 -29.04
CA VAL A 454 44.94 -1.86 -27.99
C VAL A 454 45.31 -0.83 -26.93
N LEU A 455 44.94 -1.06 -25.67
CA LEU A 455 45.65 -0.52 -24.51
C LEU A 455 45.82 -1.58 -23.41
N LEU A 456 47.04 -2.13 -23.38
CA LEU A 456 47.82 -2.62 -22.24
C LEU A 456 47.09 -3.29 -21.06
N THR A 457 47.32 -4.59 -20.93
CA THR A 457 47.03 -5.38 -19.73
C THR A 457 47.93 -5.01 -18.55
N ASN A 458 47.33 -4.77 -17.38
CA ASN A 458 47.84 -5.26 -16.11
C ASN A 458 46.68 -5.98 -15.41
N GLY A 459 46.85 -7.28 -15.18
CA GLY A 459 45.81 -8.09 -14.55
C GLY A 459 45.95 -8.09 -13.04
N ASP A 460 44.87 -7.72 -12.34
CA ASP A 460 44.58 -8.17 -10.99
C ASP A 460 43.07 -8.45 -10.92
N GLY A 461 42.69 -9.53 -10.24
CA GLY A 461 41.30 -9.99 -10.19
C GLY A 461 40.41 -8.99 -9.47
N ARG A 462 39.42 -8.43 -10.18
CA ARG A 462 38.36 -7.60 -9.63
C ARG A 462 37.02 -8.02 -10.20
N SER A 463 36.00 -8.04 -9.35
CA SER A 463 34.61 -8.04 -9.75
C SER A 463 34.34 -6.89 -10.74
N SER A 464 33.47 -7.12 -11.71
CA SER A 464 33.13 -6.17 -12.76
C SER A 464 32.31 -4.99 -12.23
N THR A 465 32.97 -4.05 -11.56
CA THR A 465 32.42 -2.73 -11.23
C THR A 465 32.44 -1.83 -12.47
N GLY A 466 31.45 -2.04 -13.35
CA GLY A 466 31.22 -1.19 -14.52
C GLY A 466 30.56 0.13 -14.13
N ASN A 467 31.23 1.26 -14.41
CA ASN A 467 30.79 2.58 -13.99
C ASN A 467 30.34 3.45 -15.19
N SER A 468 29.11 3.23 -15.70
CA SER A 468 28.40 4.16 -16.58
C SER A 468 26.96 3.71 -16.86
N VAL A 469 25.96 4.54 -16.54
CA VAL A 469 24.56 4.38 -16.98
C VAL A 469 24.40 4.97 -18.39
N ALA A 470 24.36 4.12 -19.41
CA ALA A 470 23.92 4.47 -20.76
C ALA A 470 23.73 3.21 -21.65
N GLY A 471 23.30 2.09 -21.08
CA GLY A 471 23.25 0.81 -21.79
C GLY A 471 22.20 -0.15 -21.25
N GLU A 472 21.71 -1.00 -22.14
CA GLU A 472 20.89 -2.16 -21.83
C GLU A 472 21.78 -3.30 -21.31
N PHE A 473 21.28 -4.08 -20.36
CA PHE A 473 21.97 -5.24 -19.79
C PHE A 473 20.96 -6.35 -19.51
N SER A 474 21.38 -7.62 -19.66
CA SER A 474 20.50 -8.77 -19.44
C SER A 474 20.92 -9.55 -18.19
N GLU A 475 19.94 -9.90 -17.36
CA GLU A 475 20.13 -10.65 -16.11
C GLU A 475 19.30 -11.92 -16.15
N SER A 476 19.92 -13.06 -15.84
CA SER A 476 19.28 -14.40 -15.90
C SER A 476 18.61 -14.84 -14.60
N GLY A 477 18.61 -13.98 -13.58
CA GLY A 477 18.02 -14.19 -12.27
C GLY A 477 18.09 -12.90 -11.44
N PRO A 478 17.89 -12.99 -10.12
CA PRO A 478 17.89 -11.81 -9.26
C PRO A 478 19.17 -10.99 -9.36
N TRP A 479 19.01 -9.67 -9.36
CA TRP A 479 20.08 -8.69 -9.49
C TRP A 479 19.78 -7.46 -8.65
N ARG A 480 20.77 -6.57 -8.53
CA ARG A 480 20.68 -5.36 -7.71
C ARG A 480 20.98 -4.12 -8.51
N VAL A 481 20.29 -3.04 -8.15
CA VAL A 481 20.60 -1.69 -8.63
C VAL A 481 21.01 -0.81 -7.45
N GLN A 482 22.20 -0.23 -7.52
CA GLN A 482 22.68 0.80 -6.60
C GLN A 482 22.46 2.16 -7.25
N LEU A 483 21.60 2.98 -6.67
CA LEU A 483 21.25 4.32 -7.11
C LEU A 483 22.03 5.33 -6.27
N ARG A 484 22.57 6.37 -6.91
CA ARG A 484 23.28 7.48 -6.28
C ARG A 484 22.60 8.78 -6.63
N GLY A 485 21.87 9.30 -5.65
CA GLY A 485 21.31 10.63 -5.68
C GLY A 485 22.36 11.73 -5.59
N THR A 486 21.91 12.97 -5.75
CA THR A 486 22.67 14.15 -5.32
C THR A 486 21.72 15.15 -4.68
N ASN A 487 22.24 15.94 -3.73
CA ASN A 487 21.50 17.02 -3.08
C ASN A 487 21.39 18.29 -3.95
N ALA A 488 21.74 18.20 -5.24
CA ALA A 488 21.93 19.35 -6.10
C ALA A 488 20.64 19.72 -6.87
N VAL A 489 20.01 20.80 -6.41
CA VAL A 489 19.15 21.74 -7.16
C VAL A 489 17.69 21.30 -7.44
N ASP A 490 17.39 20.10 -7.91
CA ASP A 490 16.07 19.80 -8.53
C ASP A 490 15.13 18.85 -7.75
N GLY A 491 15.28 18.72 -6.43
CA GLY A 491 14.36 17.91 -5.59
C GLY A 491 14.66 16.40 -5.57
N GLY A 492 15.88 16.01 -5.95
CA GLY A 492 16.41 14.64 -5.88
C GLY A 492 16.40 13.91 -7.23
N CYS A 493 17.17 12.82 -7.31
CA CYS A 493 17.26 12.04 -8.54
C CYS A 493 16.04 11.13 -8.71
N THR A 494 15.53 11.04 -9.94
CA THR A 494 14.58 9.98 -10.35
C THR A 494 15.28 8.96 -11.22
N PHE A 495 15.01 7.68 -10.96
CA PHE A 495 15.53 6.54 -11.70
C PHE A 495 14.39 5.65 -12.19
N THR A 496 14.40 5.25 -13.45
CA THR A 496 13.39 4.32 -14.01
C THR A 496 14.07 3.04 -14.48
N VAL A 497 13.71 1.90 -13.89
CA VAL A 497 14.07 0.58 -14.43
C VAL A 497 13.00 0.18 -15.43
N THR A 498 13.42 -0.05 -16.68
CA THR A 498 12.55 -0.49 -17.77
C THR A 498 13.00 -1.87 -18.22
N ASP A 499 12.06 -2.81 -18.31
CA ASP A 499 12.24 -4.04 -19.07
C ASP A 499 12.13 -3.71 -20.57
N VAL A 500 13.19 -4.01 -21.32
CA VAL A 500 13.37 -3.62 -22.72
C VAL A 500 12.48 -4.43 -23.66
N GLU A 501 12.25 -5.71 -23.35
CA GLU A 501 11.52 -6.65 -24.20
C GLU A 501 10.01 -6.38 -24.17
N THR A 502 9.48 -6.04 -22.99
CA THR A 502 8.07 -5.67 -22.78
C THR A 502 7.82 -4.17 -22.91
N GLY A 503 8.86 -3.33 -22.77
CA GLY A 503 8.75 -1.89 -22.65
C GLY A 503 8.08 -1.42 -21.34
N ALA A 504 7.92 -2.31 -20.36
CA ALA A 504 7.29 -1.99 -19.08
C ALA A 504 8.28 -1.29 -18.13
N LYS A 505 7.83 -0.20 -17.48
CA LYS A 505 8.53 0.33 -16.31
C LYS A 505 8.35 -0.66 -15.16
N THR A 506 9.39 -1.40 -14.81
CA THR A 506 9.31 -2.42 -13.76
C THR A 506 9.44 -1.84 -12.36
N LYS A 507 10.23 -0.77 -12.19
CA LYS A 507 10.29 0.07 -10.99
C LYS A 507 10.66 1.51 -11.34
N GLU A 508 10.15 2.47 -10.57
CA GLU A 508 10.59 3.86 -10.60
C GLU A 508 10.91 4.31 -9.17
N TYR A 509 12.03 5.02 -9.01
CA TYR A 509 12.53 5.51 -7.73
C TYR A 509 12.68 7.02 -7.83
N GLN A 510 11.83 7.77 -7.14
CA GLN A 510 11.85 9.23 -7.13
C GLN A 510 12.57 9.75 -5.87
N GLN A 511 13.00 11.02 -5.91
CA GLN A 511 13.60 11.74 -4.77
C GLN A 511 14.76 10.98 -4.08
N VAL A 512 15.61 10.32 -4.87
CA VAL A 512 16.83 9.70 -4.36
C VAL A 512 17.90 10.78 -4.16
N PHE A 513 18.26 11.04 -2.90
CA PHE A 513 19.26 12.05 -2.51
C PHE A 513 20.63 11.43 -2.21
N GLU A 514 20.64 10.26 -1.57
CA GLU A 514 21.85 9.54 -1.16
C GLU A 514 22.01 8.21 -1.91
N GLU A 515 22.93 7.34 -1.46
CA GLU A 515 23.14 6.02 -2.05
C GLU A 515 22.11 5.00 -1.52
N ARG A 516 21.30 4.41 -2.41
CA ARG A 516 20.29 3.40 -2.09
C ARG A 516 20.46 2.16 -2.96
N THR A 517 20.41 0.97 -2.39
CA THR A 517 20.50 -0.31 -3.13
C THR A 517 19.14 -1.01 -3.14
N PHE A 518 18.74 -1.61 -4.25
CA PHE A 518 17.48 -2.35 -4.34
C PHE A 518 17.64 -3.69 -5.04
N GLN A 519 16.85 -4.66 -4.61
CA GLN A 519 16.75 -5.99 -5.21
C GLN A 519 15.69 -6.00 -6.32
N ILE A 520 16.01 -6.70 -7.40
CA ILE A 520 15.12 -6.99 -8.54
C ILE A 520 15.16 -8.50 -8.74
N ALA A 521 14.04 -9.19 -8.56
CA ALA A 521 13.99 -10.66 -8.68
C ALA A 521 13.81 -11.12 -10.14
N GLN A 522 13.28 -10.24 -11.00
CA GLN A 522 12.99 -10.51 -12.39
C GLN A 522 14.27 -10.70 -13.21
N SER A 523 14.32 -11.79 -13.97
CA SER A 523 15.21 -11.94 -15.12
C SER A 523 14.63 -11.21 -16.34
N GLY A 524 15.48 -10.87 -17.30
CA GLY A 524 15.11 -10.12 -18.51
C GLY A 524 16.23 -9.21 -18.99
N THR A 525 15.93 -8.41 -20.01
CA THR A 525 16.82 -7.36 -20.50
C THR A 525 16.33 -6.01 -19.97
N PHE A 526 17.17 -5.30 -19.23
CA PHE A 526 16.82 -4.10 -18.49
C PHE A 526 17.62 -2.88 -18.94
N ARG A 527 17.03 -1.70 -18.72
CA ARG A 527 17.63 -0.39 -18.97
C ARG A 527 17.26 0.52 -17.79
N VAL A 528 18.24 1.23 -17.25
CA VAL A 528 18.01 2.20 -16.16
C VAL A 528 18.18 3.61 -16.71
N ASP A 529 17.09 4.38 -16.69
CA ASP A 529 17.09 5.81 -16.98
C ASP A 529 17.36 6.63 -15.71
N THR A 530 17.95 7.81 -15.87
CA THR A 530 18.12 8.80 -14.79
C THR A 530 17.54 10.16 -15.22
N SER A 531 17.03 10.94 -14.26
CA SER A 531 16.44 12.26 -14.54
C SER A 531 17.47 13.34 -14.91
N ALA A 532 18.74 13.15 -14.52
CA ALA A 532 19.81 14.10 -14.79
C ALA A 532 21.17 13.38 -14.88
N SER A 533 22.13 13.97 -15.61
CA SER A 533 23.47 13.42 -15.79
C SER A 533 24.34 13.41 -14.52
N VAL A 534 23.92 14.09 -13.46
CA VAL A 534 24.53 14.03 -12.11
C VAL A 534 24.10 12.80 -11.33
N CYS A 535 22.97 12.19 -11.69
CA CYS A 535 22.42 10.99 -11.08
C CYS A 535 23.11 9.76 -11.66
N ALA A 536 23.59 8.85 -10.82
CA ALA A 536 24.27 7.63 -11.26
C ALA A 536 23.57 6.37 -10.73
N ALA A 537 23.63 5.30 -11.51
CA ALA A 537 23.17 3.98 -11.11
C ALA A 537 24.22 2.92 -11.50
N THR A 538 24.24 1.82 -10.77
CA THR A 538 25.13 0.68 -11.04
C THR A 538 24.30 -0.59 -10.91
N HIS A 539 24.25 -1.42 -11.96
CA HIS A 539 23.68 -2.77 -11.82
C HIS A 539 24.75 -3.73 -11.28
N THR A 540 24.32 -4.79 -10.61
CA THR A 540 25.20 -5.89 -10.18
C THR A 540 24.39 -7.18 -10.14
N SER A 541 24.83 -8.18 -10.91
CA SER A 541 24.20 -9.49 -10.98
C SER A 541 24.21 -10.20 -9.63
N GLY A 542 23.14 -10.93 -9.32
CA GLY A 542 22.97 -11.66 -8.07
C GLY A 542 22.50 -10.81 -6.88
N SER A 543 21.72 -11.42 -5.99
CA SER A 543 21.14 -10.79 -4.80
C SER A 543 22.16 -10.32 -3.73
N GLY A 544 23.46 -10.54 -3.95
CA GLY A 544 24.53 -10.25 -2.99
C GLY A 544 24.71 -11.31 -1.92
N GLN A 545 25.72 -11.12 -1.06
CA GLN A 545 26.08 -12.08 -0.01
C GLN A 545 26.66 -11.35 1.21
N LYS A 546 25.79 -10.88 2.11
CA LYS A 546 26.18 -10.26 3.38
C LYS A 546 26.43 -11.34 4.45
N ALA A 547 27.54 -11.24 5.17
CA ALA A 547 27.84 -12.12 6.29
C ALA A 547 27.13 -11.65 7.57
N LEU A 548 26.52 -12.58 8.30
CA LEU A 548 25.95 -12.30 9.62
C LEU A 548 27.03 -12.42 10.72
N PRO A 549 27.01 -11.57 11.77
CA PRO A 549 26.12 -10.43 11.95
C PRO A 549 26.58 -9.19 11.16
N PHE A 550 25.66 -8.32 10.79
CA PHE A 550 25.98 -7.04 10.14
C PHE A 550 25.15 -5.88 10.68
N ALA A 551 25.68 -4.66 10.57
CA ALA A 551 24.93 -3.42 10.78
C ALA A 551 24.30 -2.92 9.47
N GLN A 552 23.21 -2.17 9.57
CA GLN A 552 22.55 -1.47 8.47
C GLN A 552 21.93 -0.16 9.00
N HIS A 553 22.12 0.92 8.23
CA HIS A 553 21.54 2.24 8.48
C HIS A 553 20.23 2.41 7.70
N PRO A 554 19.25 3.19 8.18
CA PRO A 554 18.00 3.43 7.49
C PRO A 554 18.22 4.22 6.19
N GLY A 555 17.26 4.16 5.26
CA GLY A 555 17.30 4.98 4.04
C GLY A 555 18.39 4.61 3.02
N THR A 556 19.06 3.47 3.21
CA THR A 556 20.09 2.93 2.29
C THR A 556 19.53 1.87 1.30
N GLY A 557 18.21 1.67 1.28
CA GLY A 557 17.54 0.68 0.45
C GLY A 557 17.46 -0.72 1.06
N ASP A 558 17.20 -1.71 0.21
CA ASP A 558 17.24 -3.14 0.53
C ASP A 558 18.67 -3.59 0.90
N THR A 559 18.80 -4.56 1.80
CA THR A 559 20.11 -5.16 2.09
C THR A 559 20.59 -6.05 0.94
N GLU A 560 21.90 -6.25 0.83
CA GLU A 560 22.40 -7.47 0.20
C GLU A 560 21.79 -8.70 0.89
N ALA A 561 21.54 -9.75 0.12
CA ALA A 561 21.00 -10.98 0.64
C ALA A 561 22.01 -11.71 1.53
N PHE A 562 21.53 -12.44 2.52
CA PHE A 562 22.31 -13.19 3.50
C PHE A 562 21.71 -14.58 3.69
N THR A 563 22.56 -15.53 4.08
CA THR A 563 22.17 -16.92 4.30
C THR A 563 21.78 -17.13 5.76
N LEU A 564 20.60 -17.70 6.00
CA LEU A 564 20.17 -18.12 7.33
C LEU A 564 20.45 -19.63 7.54
N PRO A 565 20.82 -20.06 8.77
CA PRO A 565 20.92 -21.49 9.09
C PRO A 565 19.57 -22.22 8.92
N ASN A 566 19.61 -23.51 8.55
CA ASN A 566 18.44 -24.34 8.23
C ASN A 566 17.50 -24.61 9.43
N ASP A 567 16.67 -23.62 9.79
CA ASP A 567 15.55 -23.63 10.77
C ASP A 567 15.35 -22.24 11.42
N LYS A 568 16.38 -21.39 11.36
CA LYS A 568 16.45 -20.13 12.10
C LYS A 568 16.02 -18.93 11.27
N GLY A 569 15.18 -18.09 11.90
CA GLY A 569 14.86 -16.76 11.38
C GLY A 569 15.99 -15.75 11.54
N ALA A 570 15.81 -14.56 10.95
CA ALA A 570 16.66 -13.41 11.23
C ALA A 570 16.25 -12.78 12.58
N LEU A 571 17.24 -12.37 13.38
CA LEU A 571 17.04 -11.45 14.50
C LEU A 571 17.49 -10.06 14.06
N VAL A 572 16.57 -9.10 14.10
CA VAL A 572 16.85 -7.68 13.85
C VAL A 572 16.80 -6.96 15.20
N GLU A 573 17.94 -6.40 15.61
CA GLU A 573 18.09 -5.66 16.87
C GLU A 573 18.31 -4.18 16.57
N VAL A 574 17.41 -3.32 17.05
CA VAL A 574 17.51 -1.88 16.88
C VAL A 574 18.54 -1.30 17.84
N THR A 575 19.63 -0.78 17.28
CA THR A 575 20.71 -0.11 18.03
C THR A 575 20.41 1.35 18.29
N ASP A 576 19.74 2.04 17.36
CA ASP A 576 19.21 3.39 17.58
C ASP A 576 17.83 3.55 16.90
N PHE A 577 16.93 4.28 17.57
CA PHE A 577 15.60 4.62 17.09
C PHE A 577 15.52 6.02 16.49
N HIS A 578 16.53 6.89 16.65
CA HIS A 578 16.52 8.29 16.14
C HIS A 578 15.22 9.06 16.43
N SER A 579 14.66 8.88 17.63
CA SER A 579 13.37 9.43 18.09
C SER A 579 12.10 8.84 17.44
N TYR A 580 12.21 7.86 16.53
CA TYR A 580 11.05 7.12 16.01
C TYR A 580 10.44 6.22 17.11
N GLY A 581 9.11 6.25 17.24
CA GLY A 581 8.39 5.44 18.23
C GLY A 581 8.45 3.92 17.97
N ARG A 582 8.73 3.53 16.71
CA ARG A 582 8.91 2.14 16.29
C ARG A 582 9.69 2.04 14.97
N CYS A 583 10.20 0.85 14.68
CA CYS A 583 10.89 0.50 13.43
C CYS A 583 10.22 -0.74 12.83
N GLU A 584 10.07 -0.79 11.51
CA GLU A 584 9.39 -1.91 10.84
C GLU A 584 10.30 -2.57 9.82
N PHE A 585 10.27 -3.91 9.77
CA PHE A 585 11.18 -4.72 8.97
C PHE A 585 10.41 -5.79 8.20
N VAL A 586 10.68 -5.87 6.90
CA VAL A 586 10.19 -6.94 6.02
C VAL A 586 11.37 -7.83 5.63
N LEU A 587 11.30 -9.12 5.94
CA LEU A 587 12.21 -10.14 5.42
C LEU A 587 11.65 -10.66 4.09
N ARG A 588 12.46 -10.69 3.04
CA ARG A 588 12.09 -11.14 1.70
C ARG A 588 12.97 -12.29 1.23
N ASP A 589 12.41 -13.16 0.39
CA ASP A 589 13.16 -14.20 -0.30
C ASP A 589 14.06 -13.60 -1.38
N ALA A 590 15.32 -14.02 -1.43
CA ALA A 590 16.29 -13.49 -2.38
C ALA A 590 16.13 -14.01 -3.82
N ALA A 591 15.28 -15.01 -4.05
CA ALA A 591 15.05 -15.65 -5.35
C ALA A 591 13.81 -15.09 -6.10
N ASP A 592 12.70 -14.84 -5.41
CA ASP A 592 11.44 -14.34 -6.00
C ASP A 592 11.01 -12.95 -5.49
N GLY A 593 11.69 -12.41 -4.46
CA GLY A 593 11.36 -11.12 -3.86
C GLY A 593 10.11 -11.10 -2.97
N ARG A 594 9.50 -12.26 -2.71
CA ARG A 594 8.28 -12.41 -1.90
C ARG A 594 8.54 -12.09 -0.43
N ASP A 595 7.59 -11.42 0.21
CA ASP A 595 7.61 -11.17 1.65
C ASP A 595 7.46 -12.51 2.43
N LEU A 596 8.38 -12.76 3.36
CA LEU A 596 8.45 -13.97 4.20
C LEU A 596 7.99 -13.70 5.64
N ALA A 597 8.37 -12.56 6.19
CA ALA A 597 7.98 -12.17 7.54
C ALA A 597 8.03 -10.67 7.70
N PHE A 598 7.11 -10.15 8.49
CA PHE A 598 7.09 -8.77 8.94
C PHE A 598 7.31 -8.72 10.46
N GLY A 599 7.90 -7.64 10.96
CA GLY A 599 7.93 -7.41 12.39
C GLY A 599 8.35 -5.98 12.76
N THR A 600 7.88 -5.57 13.93
CA THR A 600 8.01 -4.20 14.45
C THR A 600 8.83 -4.20 15.74
N ALA A 601 9.88 -3.40 15.79
CA ALA A 601 10.63 -3.10 17.01
C ALA A 601 10.11 -1.81 17.64
N GLN A 602 10.14 -1.72 18.96
CA GLN A 602 9.80 -0.52 19.73
C GLN A 602 10.87 -0.27 20.81
N PRO A 603 11.01 0.94 21.38
CA PRO A 603 11.97 1.18 22.45
C PRO A 603 11.87 0.20 23.64
N ALA A 604 10.66 -0.28 23.94
CA ALA A 604 10.38 -1.28 24.96
C ALA A 604 10.71 -2.74 24.53
N ASN A 605 10.71 -3.04 23.22
CA ASN A 605 11.12 -4.33 22.67
C ASN A 605 11.92 -4.13 21.39
N ARG A 606 13.24 -4.05 21.55
CA ARG A 606 14.18 -3.64 20.49
C ARG A 606 14.58 -4.77 19.54
N VAL A 607 14.13 -6.01 19.78
CA VAL A 607 14.55 -7.20 19.02
C VAL A 607 13.34 -7.88 18.37
N VAL A 608 13.43 -8.07 17.06
CA VAL A 608 12.41 -8.71 16.22
C VAL A 608 12.94 -10.01 15.66
N ARG A 609 12.14 -11.08 15.69
CA ARG A 609 12.44 -12.37 15.06
C ARG A 609 11.59 -12.54 13.80
N LEU A 610 12.23 -12.58 12.65
CA LEU A 610 11.60 -12.71 11.34
C LEU A 610 11.81 -14.13 10.80
N ALA A 611 10.73 -14.88 10.61
CA ALA A 611 10.80 -16.26 10.14
C ALA A 611 11.13 -16.35 8.64
N ALA A 612 12.05 -17.24 8.27
CA ALA A 612 12.48 -17.40 6.89
C ALA A 612 11.54 -18.27 6.02
N GLN A 613 10.50 -18.88 6.61
CA GLN A 613 9.54 -19.77 5.93
C GLN A 613 10.15 -20.86 5.02
N GLY A 614 11.36 -21.36 5.34
CA GLY A 614 12.08 -22.36 4.54
C GLY A 614 13.05 -21.79 3.50
N SER A 615 13.01 -20.47 3.24
CA SER A 615 13.95 -19.77 2.37
C SER A 615 15.36 -19.73 2.99
N LYS A 616 16.37 -20.13 2.22
CA LYS A 616 17.77 -20.22 2.70
C LYS A 616 18.55 -18.93 2.53
N GLN A 617 18.19 -18.12 1.53
CA GLN A 617 18.82 -16.85 1.21
C GLN A 617 17.72 -15.78 1.20
N VAL A 618 17.92 -14.73 1.98
CA VAL A 618 16.90 -13.72 2.28
C VAL A 618 17.55 -12.35 2.36
N TYR A 619 16.77 -11.28 2.24
CA TYR A 619 17.23 -9.92 2.49
C TYR A 619 16.21 -9.16 3.34
N LEU A 620 16.64 -8.07 4.01
CA LEU A 620 15.70 -7.11 4.56
C LEU A 620 15.34 -6.12 3.46
N GLY A 621 14.05 -5.97 3.20
CA GLY A 621 13.55 -4.86 2.39
C GLY A 621 13.88 -3.51 3.06
N GLU A 622 13.90 -2.45 2.26
CA GLU A 622 14.14 -1.09 2.76
C GLU A 622 13.31 -0.73 4.00
N PHE A 623 13.96 -0.11 4.97
CA PHE A 623 13.35 0.42 6.20
C PHE A 623 13.90 1.80 6.54
N TYR A 624 13.17 2.53 7.37
CA TYR A 624 13.41 3.93 7.70
C TYR A 624 13.60 4.13 9.21
N GLY A 625 14.17 5.28 9.58
CA GLY A 625 14.24 5.80 10.95
C GLY A 625 15.20 5.13 11.93
N CYS A 626 15.66 3.89 11.71
CA CYS A 626 16.36 3.14 12.75
C CYS A 626 17.65 2.45 12.30
N ASP A 627 18.68 2.53 13.14
CA ASP A 627 19.91 1.74 12.98
C ASP A 627 19.72 0.34 13.55
N VAL A 628 20.16 -0.68 12.81
CA VAL A 628 19.97 -2.08 13.21
C VAL A 628 21.23 -2.92 13.10
N THR A 629 21.30 -3.95 13.94
CA THR A 629 22.17 -5.11 13.78
C THR A 629 21.34 -6.35 13.45
N VAL A 630 21.68 -7.03 12.36
CA VAL A 630 21.03 -8.28 11.92
C VAL A 630 21.89 -9.48 12.30
N LYS A 631 21.27 -10.52 12.88
CA LYS A 631 21.92 -11.73 13.40
C LYS A 631 21.11 -12.97 13.00
N ALA A 632 21.70 -14.17 13.07
CA ALA A 632 20.94 -15.43 12.99
C ALA A 632 20.23 -15.72 14.33
N GLY A 633 19.01 -16.25 14.28
CA GLY A 633 18.16 -16.50 15.45
C GLY A 633 18.30 -17.84 16.15
#